data_AF-A0AAV2QNG8-F1
#
_entry.id   AF-A0AAV2QNG8-F1
#
_cell.length_a   1.000
_cell.length_b   1.000
_cell.length_c   1.000
_cell.angle_alpha   90.00
_cell.angle_beta   90.00
_cell.angle_gamma   90.00
#
_symmetry.space_group_name_H-M   'P 1'
#
loop_
_entity.id
_entity.type
_entity.pdbx_description
1 polymer ?
#
loop_
_entity_poly.entity_id
_entity_poly.type
_entity_poly.pdbx_seq_one_letter_code
_entity_poly.pdbx_strand_id
1 'polypeptide(L)'
;MTSTRVFPSTTGLSASQTRPTKKKFIEIKKTGTRHTLKHHKTVKCSKEALTDVCGDFFLYKGPVKTHLQKNPPRNVYIKGPIVDARAISKEGLIYYFSTPRNAIPPTTTQEAWQQKMDAAKDQCWVDVGFWGGVIPGNCEELRKMVSSGICGFKCFLIHSGVDEFPSVSYKEVELALQQLVDTNSVLLFHAECDVGPTIADSDPPEKYSTFLASRPSRMEELAIEQVIRLCETYKVRCHIVHLSASSALPMIREAQGRGVPLSVETCHHYLSFAAHQIPDSSAQYKCCPPIRDQDNQELLWGAVKDGTIQQVVSDHSPCTPDLKMPGTMDFMQAWGGIASLQFGLSLFWSGASKRGYSMQDAVRLLCEAPASQASLSHRKASLRPGMDADFVIWNPQESFTVEESMILHKTRAQVTPYLGQTLQGKVYKTVLHGEVIYEDGKLLHGIPIGGFL
;
A
#
# COMPACT_ATOMS: atom_id res chain seq x y z
N MET A 1 19.85 26.31 17.81
CA MET A 1 20.24 26.65 16.44
C MET A 1 19.21 26.06 15.47
N THR A 2 18.47 26.90 14.74
CA THR A 2 17.61 26.46 13.62
C THR A 2 18.50 26.16 12.42
N SER A 3 18.72 24.88 12.09
CA SER A 3 19.30 24.53 10.79
C SER A 3 18.20 24.62 9.74
N THR A 4 18.34 25.57 8.81
CA THR A 4 17.49 25.68 7.63
C THR A 4 18.13 24.84 6.52
N ARG A 5 17.47 23.75 6.12
CA ARG A 5 17.82 22.99 4.90
C ARG A 5 16.99 23.49 3.74
N VAL A 6 17.61 23.59 2.57
CA VAL A 6 17.07 24.24 1.38
C VAL A 6 17.14 23.24 0.22
N PHE A 7 15.99 22.78 -0.25
CA PHE A 7 15.88 21.86 -1.39
C PHE A 7 15.28 22.58 -2.59
N PRO A 8 15.85 22.47 -3.81
CA PRO A 8 15.26 23.06 -5.01
C PRO A 8 13.94 22.36 -5.36
N SER A 9 12.98 23.09 -5.91
CA SER A 9 11.66 22.64 -6.36
C SER A 9 11.31 23.30 -7.69
N THR A 10 10.78 22.51 -8.62
CA THR A 10 10.42 22.90 -9.98
C THR A 10 8.91 22.79 -10.18
N THR A 11 8.15 23.73 -9.62
CA THR A 11 6.79 23.97 -10.14
C THR A 11 6.88 24.85 -11.38
N GLY A 12 6.88 24.20 -12.55
CA GLY A 12 6.80 24.84 -13.85
C GLY A 12 7.62 24.11 -14.93
N LEU A 13 7.02 23.12 -15.58
CA LEU A 13 7.55 22.57 -16.83
C LEU A 13 6.79 23.19 -18.00
N SER A 14 7.42 24.16 -18.64
CA SER A 14 7.18 24.51 -20.05
C SER A 14 8.46 24.15 -20.78
N ALA A 15 8.43 23.07 -21.56
CA ALA A 15 9.49 22.77 -22.51
C ALA A 15 9.55 23.90 -23.55
N SER A 16 10.76 24.36 -23.86
CA SER A 16 11.09 25.58 -24.61
C SER A 16 11.06 26.86 -23.78
N GLN A 17 12.23 27.26 -23.25
CA GLN A 17 12.71 28.64 -23.25
C GLN A 17 14.06 28.73 -22.53
N THR A 18 15.04 29.33 -23.19
CA THR A 18 16.38 29.71 -22.70
C THR A 18 16.37 30.89 -21.72
N ARG A 19 15.33 31.02 -20.88
CA ARG A 19 15.22 32.07 -19.85
C ARG A 19 15.45 31.49 -18.45
N PRO A 20 16.01 32.26 -17.50
CA PRO A 20 16.24 31.78 -16.13
C PRO A 20 14.91 31.37 -15.47
N THR A 21 14.75 30.08 -15.20
CA THR A 21 13.59 29.51 -14.49
C THR A 21 13.59 29.97 -13.03
N LYS A 22 12.45 30.48 -12.54
CA LYS A 22 12.24 30.72 -11.10
C LYS A 22 12.13 29.35 -10.40
N LYS A 23 13.10 29.00 -9.55
CA LYS A 23 13.04 27.78 -8.73
C LYS A 23 12.47 28.11 -7.36
N LYS A 24 11.50 27.33 -6.92
CA LYS A 24 11.03 27.39 -5.52
C LYS A 24 12.01 26.57 -4.68
N PHE A 25 12.15 26.93 -3.42
CA PHE A 25 12.99 26.22 -2.47
C PHE A 25 12.16 25.87 -1.26
N ILE A 26 12.29 24.63 -0.81
CA ILE A 26 11.65 24.13 0.39
C ILE A 26 12.57 24.47 1.57
N GLU A 27 12.14 25.40 2.43
CA GLU A 27 12.80 25.66 3.72
C GLU A 27 12.19 24.78 4.80
N ILE A 28 13.05 24.02 5.47
CA ILE A 28 12.69 23.14 6.59
C ILE A 28 13.09 23.79 7.91
N LYS A 29 12.14 23.88 8.86
CA LYS A 29 12.41 24.36 10.23
C LYS A 29 12.50 23.18 11.18
N LYS A 30 13.59 23.13 11.96
CA LYS A 30 13.73 22.17 13.07
C LYS A 30 12.87 22.57 14.27
N THR A 31 12.01 21.65 14.73
CA THR A 31 11.18 21.79 15.93
C THR A 31 11.22 20.49 16.75
N GLY A 32 12.19 20.37 17.67
CA GLY A 32 12.41 19.12 18.41
C GLY A 32 13.03 18.03 17.52
N THR A 33 12.48 16.81 17.56
CA THR A 33 12.90 15.66 16.74
C THR A 33 12.25 15.64 15.35
N ARG A 34 11.14 16.36 15.14
CA ARG A 34 10.42 16.44 13.86
C ARG A 34 10.59 17.81 13.21
N HIS A 35 10.83 17.85 11.91
CA HIS A 35 10.95 19.09 11.17
C HIS A 35 9.71 19.36 10.32
N THR A 36 9.29 20.62 10.26
CA THR A 36 8.12 21.07 9.51
C THR A 36 8.51 21.97 8.35
N LEU A 37 7.67 21.98 7.32
CA LEU A 37 7.79 22.90 6.20
C LEU A 37 7.46 24.33 6.64
N LYS A 38 8.29 25.32 6.24
CA LYS A 38 8.15 26.71 6.69
C LYS A 38 7.59 27.64 5.59
N HIS A 39 8.21 27.68 4.42
CA HIS A 39 7.77 28.49 3.29
C HIS A 39 8.45 28.06 1.97
N HIS A 40 7.88 28.45 0.82
CA HIS A 40 8.54 28.31 -0.48
C HIS A 40 9.29 29.61 -0.81
N LYS A 41 10.62 29.59 -0.88
CA LYS A 41 11.42 30.78 -1.27
C LYS A 41 11.81 30.67 -2.74
N THR A 42 11.65 31.73 -3.54
CA THR A 42 12.16 31.71 -4.94
C THR A 42 13.61 32.18 -4.96
N VAL A 43 14.55 31.39 -5.50
CA VAL A 43 15.97 31.80 -5.66
C VAL A 43 16.45 31.47 -7.08
N LYS A 44 17.35 32.29 -7.64
CA LYS A 44 18.00 32.02 -8.94
C LYS A 44 19.06 30.92 -8.77
N CYS A 45 19.06 29.87 -9.60
CA CYS A 45 20.02 28.77 -9.49
C CYS A 45 20.32 28.10 -10.85
N SER A 46 21.59 27.70 -11.04
CA SER A 46 22.22 27.25 -12.29
C SER A 46 22.15 25.75 -12.61
N LYS A 47 21.68 24.88 -11.72
CA LYS A 47 21.58 23.42 -11.96
C LYS A 47 20.14 22.92 -11.89
N GLU A 48 19.73 22.11 -12.87
CA GLU A 48 18.43 21.45 -12.91
C GLU A 48 18.40 20.29 -11.90
N ALA A 49 17.41 20.30 -11.01
CA ALA A 49 17.03 19.17 -10.17
C ALA A 49 15.50 19.17 -10.12
N LEU A 50 14.88 18.05 -10.46
CA LEU A 50 13.43 17.86 -10.41
C LEU A 50 13.05 17.39 -9.01
N THR A 51 11.98 17.93 -8.45
CA THR A 51 11.52 17.59 -7.08
C THR A 51 10.02 17.70 -7.04
N ASP A 52 9.33 16.55 -7.05
CA ASP A 52 7.95 16.39 -6.57
C ASP A 52 7.53 14.91 -6.56
N VAL A 53 7.48 14.22 -5.41
CA VAL A 53 6.35 13.33 -5.01
C VAL A 53 6.31 13.29 -3.48
N CYS A 54 5.11 13.43 -2.92
CA CYS A 54 4.83 13.54 -1.50
C CYS A 54 4.59 12.18 -0.81
N GLY A 55 5.51 11.21 -0.91
CA GLY A 55 5.49 10.00 -0.08
C GLY A 55 4.40 8.98 -0.44
N ASP A 56 4.82 7.86 -1.01
CA ASP A 56 3.95 6.76 -1.44
C ASP A 56 3.40 5.98 -0.22
N PHE A 57 2.17 5.47 -0.32
CA PHE A 57 1.43 4.80 0.76
C PHE A 57 1.36 3.30 0.55
N PHE A 58 1.62 2.56 1.64
CA PHE A 58 1.76 1.12 1.57
C PHE A 58 0.97 0.42 2.67
N LEU A 59 0.21 -0.60 2.27
CA LEU A 59 -0.32 -1.63 3.15
C LEU A 59 0.73 -2.74 3.27
N TYR A 60 1.40 -2.82 4.43
CA TYR A 60 2.38 -3.87 4.70
C TYR A 60 1.74 -5.09 5.37
N LYS A 61 1.77 -6.25 4.70
CA LYS A 61 1.30 -7.56 5.19
C LYS A 61 2.47 -8.47 5.61
N GLY A 62 3.38 -8.01 6.45
CA GLY A 62 4.38 -8.90 7.06
C GLY A 62 4.27 -8.97 8.59
N PRO A 63 4.82 -10.03 9.22
CA PRO A 63 4.64 -10.27 10.64
C PRO A 63 5.37 -9.24 11.50
N VAL A 64 4.70 -8.76 12.55
CA VAL A 64 5.32 -8.02 13.67
C VAL A 64 5.24 -8.94 14.89
N LYS A 65 6.39 -9.40 15.39
CA LYS A 65 6.45 -10.29 16.56
C LYS A 65 6.34 -9.45 17.83
N THR A 66 5.31 -9.68 18.63
CA THR A 66 5.08 -8.94 19.88
C THR A 66 5.41 -9.73 21.14
N HIS A 67 5.60 -11.06 21.04
CA HIS A 67 5.92 -11.95 22.16
C HIS A 67 7.20 -12.79 21.99
N LEU A 68 8.12 -12.71 22.95
CA LEU A 68 9.32 -13.56 23.07
C LEU A 68 8.97 -14.93 23.71
N GLN A 69 8.34 -15.84 22.97
CA GLN A 69 8.32 -17.26 23.37
C GLN A 69 9.63 -17.97 23.00
N LYS A 70 10.16 -18.76 23.94
CA LYS A 70 11.44 -19.49 23.85
C LYS A 70 11.43 -20.71 22.93
N ASN A 71 10.26 -21.20 22.47
CA ASN A 71 10.15 -22.36 21.57
C ASN A 71 8.88 -22.24 20.70
N PRO A 72 8.98 -21.98 19.38
CA PRO A 72 7.81 -21.89 18.51
C PRO A 72 7.36 -23.27 17.98
N PRO A 73 6.04 -23.48 17.74
CA PRO A 73 5.58 -24.60 16.91
C PRO A 73 6.10 -24.46 15.47
N ARG A 74 6.25 -25.58 14.77
CA ARG A 74 6.99 -25.73 13.49
C ARG A 74 6.54 -24.81 12.33
N ASN A 75 5.39 -24.16 12.42
CA ASN A 75 4.81 -23.34 11.34
C ASN A 75 4.90 -21.82 11.59
N VAL A 76 5.57 -21.38 12.65
CA VAL A 76 5.70 -19.95 12.96
C VAL A 76 7.03 -19.43 12.40
N TYR A 77 7.01 -18.92 11.18
CA TYR A 77 8.18 -18.27 10.59
C TYR A 77 8.39 -16.88 11.22
N ILE A 78 9.34 -16.85 12.13
CA ILE A 78 9.62 -15.81 13.12
C ILE A 78 10.87 -15.02 12.73
N LYS A 79 10.73 -13.68 12.55
CA LYS A 79 11.59 -12.63 13.15
C LYS A 79 11.22 -11.20 12.70
N GLY A 80 10.48 -10.48 13.57
CA GLY A 80 10.59 -9.03 13.87
C GLY A 80 10.23 -7.97 12.80
N PRO A 81 9.84 -6.75 13.21
CA PRO A 81 9.51 -5.62 12.32
C PRO A 81 10.80 -5.01 11.75
N ILE A 82 11.46 -5.74 10.86
CA ILE A 82 12.43 -5.16 9.93
C ILE A 82 12.01 -5.65 8.55
N VAL A 83 10.88 -5.12 8.10
CA VAL A 83 10.74 -4.74 6.70
C VAL A 83 11.98 -3.92 6.42
N ASP A 84 12.84 -4.40 5.53
CA ASP A 84 14.18 -3.84 5.40
C ASP A 84 14.06 -2.33 5.20
N ALA A 85 14.49 -1.56 6.20
CA ALA A 85 14.60 -0.11 6.15
C ALA A 85 15.10 0.40 4.81
N ARG A 86 16.02 -0.38 4.21
CA ARG A 86 16.66 -0.15 2.94
C ARG A 86 15.66 -0.26 1.79
N ALA A 87 14.76 -1.25 1.80
CA ALA A 87 13.73 -1.43 0.78
C ALA A 87 12.66 -0.34 0.85
N ILE A 88 12.30 0.08 2.06
CA ILE A 88 11.35 1.16 2.30
C ILE A 88 11.95 2.49 1.82
N SER A 89 13.12 2.90 2.31
CA SER A 89 13.64 4.22 1.98
C SER A 89 14.12 4.36 0.53
N LYS A 90 14.39 3.27 -0.20
CA LYS A 90 14.99 3.32 -1.55
C LYS A 90 14.11 4.00 -2.61
N GLU A 91 12.79 3.84 -2.55
CA GLU A 91 11.90 4.40 -3.58
C GLU A 91 10.86 5.37 -3.04
N GLY A 92 11.28 6.10 -2.00
CA GLY A 92 10.49 7.23 -1.56
C GLY A 92 9.32 6.87 -0.66
N LEU A 93 9.31 5.66 -0.12
CA LEU A 93 8.38 5.29 0.93
C LEU A 93 8.84 5.94 2.24
N ILE A 94 7.96 6.78 2.79
CA ILE A 94 8.24 7.64 3.95
C ILE A 94 7.28 7.33 5.12
N TYR A 95 6.18 6.61 4.86
CA TYR A 95 5.33 6.02 5.88
C TYR A 95 4.47 4.86 5.36
N TYR A 96 4.15 3.88 6.21
CA TYR A 96 3.29 2.75 5.83
C TYR A 96 2.29 2.40 6.93
N PHE A 97 1.30 1.58 6.58
CA PHE A 97 0.32 1.07 7.52
C PHE A 97 0.47 -0.43 7.71
N SER A 98 0.76 -0.83 8.94
CA SER A 98 0.89 -2.22 9.31
C SER A 98 -0.48 -2.88 9.40
N THR A 99 -0.68 -3.95 8.63
CA THR A 99 -1.94 -4.71 8.65
C THR A 99 -2.13 -5.50 9.95
N PRO A 100 -3.38 -5.83 10.34
CA PRO A 100 -3.66 -6.44 11.63
C PRO A 100 -3.39 -7.96 11.68
N ARG A 101 -3.33 -8.62 10.52
CA ARG A 101 -3.43 -10.09 10.39
C ARG A 101 -2.17 -10.87 10.77
N ASN A 102 -0.99 -10.41 10.36
CA ASN A 102 0.24 -11.23 10.46
C ASN A 102 1.02 -11.01 11.76
N ALA A 103 0.55 -10.12 12.64
CA ALA A 103 1.09 -10.01 13.99
C ALA A 103 0.61 -11.19 14.84
N ILE A 104 1.40 -11.60 15.83
CA ILE A 104 1.02 -12.65 16.79
C ILE A 104 1.14 -12.06 18.20
N PRO A 105 0.01 -11.78 18.90
CA PRO A 105 -1.36 -11.94 18.41
C PRO A 105 -1.73 -10.92 17.32
N PRO A 106 -2.75 -11.22 16.48
CA PRO A 106 -3.29 -10.26 15.53
C PRO A 106 -3.79 -9.00 16.24
N THR A 107 -3.77 -7.86 15.54
CA THR A 107 -4.14 -6.55 16.09
C THR A 107 -5.67 -6.40 16.17
N THR A 108 -6.35 -7.24 16.94
CA THR A 108 -7.81 -7.33 17.05
C THR A 108 -8.36 -6.88 18.41
N THR A 109 -7.49 -6.57 19.36
CA THR A 109 -7.83 -6.01 20.68
C THR A 109 -6.93 -4.82 20.99
N GLN A 110 -7.35 -3.98 21.94
CA GLN A 110 -6.52 -2.86 22.40
C GLN A 110 -5.18 -3.35 22.98
N GLU A 111 -5.20 -4.47 23.71
CA GLU A 111 -3.99 -5.07 24.28
C GLU A 111 -3.02 -5.54 23.19
N ALA A 112 -3.51 -6.28 22.19
CA ALA A 112 -2.68 -6.76 21.09
C ALA A 112 -2.08 -5.60 20.27
N TRP A 113 -2.83 -4.51 20.13
CA TRP A 113 -2.32 -3.27 19.52
C TRP A 113 -1.21 -2.63 20.34
N GLN A 114 -1.36 -2.52 21.66
CA GLN A 114 -0.31 -1.98 22.52
C GLN A 114 0.96 -2.85 22.47
N GLN A 115 0.83 -4.17 22.53
CA GLN A 115 1.96 -5.10 22.40
C GLN A 115 2.69 -4.91 21.06
N LYS A 116 1.96 -4.64 19.98
CA LYS A 116 2.53 -4.37 18.65
C LYS A 116 3.27 -3.05 18.59
N MET A 117 2.74 -2.01 19.21
CA MET A 117 3.43 -0.73 19.32
C MET A 117 4.73 -0.86 20.12
N ASP A 118 4.69 -1.53 21.27
CA ASP A 118 5.86 -1.74 22.12
C ASP A 118 6.94 -2.53 21.38
N ALA A 119 6.55 -3.54 20.61
CA ALA A 119 7.45 -4.35 19.80
C ALA A 119 8.00 -3.62 18.56
N ALA A 120 7.32 -2.58 18.06
CA ALA A 120 7.78 -1.77 16.93
C ALA A 120 8.61 -0.54 17.37
N LYS A 121 8.61 -0.24 18.67
CA LYS A 121 9.31 0.90 19.24
C LYS A 121 10.80 0.83 18.91
N ASP A 122 11.37 1.98 18.55
CA ASP A 122 12.78 2.18 18.19
C ASP A 122 13.28 1.30 17.02
N GLN A 123 12.37 0.69 16.24
CA GLN A 123 12.68 -0.15 15.08
C GLN A 123 12.13 0.43 13.76
N CYS A 124 11.38 1.53 13.83
CA CYS A 124 10.72 2.16 12.69
C CYS A 124 11.68 3.09 11.93
N TRP A 125 12.02 2.73 10.70
CA TRP A 125 12.89 3.54 9.84
C TRP A 125 12.15 4.65 9.11
N VAL A 126 10.84 4.46 8.97
CA VAL A 126 9.87 5.41 8.45
C VAL A 126 8.68 5.44 9.38
N ASP A 127 7.81 6.43 9.21
CA ASP A 127 6.64 6.54 10.07
C ASP A 127 5.66 5.36 9.85
N VAL A 128 5.00 4.92 10.92
CA VAL A 128 4.13 3.73 10.88
C VAL A 128 2.77 4.03 11.49
N GLY A 129 1.72 3.83 10.70
CA GLY A 129 0.35 3.71 11.18
C GLY A 129 -0.07 2.26 11.36
N PHE A 130 -1.15 2.03 12.09
CA PHE A 130 -1.62 0.68 12.40
C PHE A 130 -3.10 0.54 12.05
N TRP A 131 -3.41 -0.52 11.31
CA TRP A 131 -4.78 -0.97 11.12
C TRP A 131 -5.16 -1.97 12.21
N GLY A 132 -6.36 -1.83 12.76
CA GLY A 132 -7.00 -2.82 13.61
C GLY A 132 -7.68 -3.90 12.78
N GLY A 133 -7.98 -5.04 13.39
CA GLY A 133 -8.71 -6.13 12.77
C GLY A 133 -10.14 -6.22 13.26
N VAL A 134 -11.07 -6.54 12.36
CA VAL A 134 -12.40 -7.05 12.75
C VAL A 134 -12.42 -8.54 12.46
N ILE A 135 -12.74 -9.31 13.49
CA ILE A 135 -12.92 -10.77 13.46
C ILE A 135 -14.21 -11.11 14.21
N PRO A 136 -14.74 -12.34 14.05
CA PRO A 136 -15.79 -12.86 14.91
C PRO A 136 -15.58 -12.55 16.40
N GLY A 137 -16.58 -11.93 17.03
CA GLY A 137 -16.63 -11.71 18.48
C GLY A 137 -15.85 -10.51 19.04
N ASN A 138 -15.15 -9.71 18.23
CA ASN A 138 -14.30 -8.61 18.76
C ASN A 138 -14.90 -7.19 18.65
N CYS A 139 -16.18 -7.04 18.30
CA CYS A 139 -16.76 -5.72 18.00
C CYS A 139 -16.66 -4.71 19.18
N GLU A 140 -16.72 -5.18 20.44
CA GLU A 140 -16.62 -4.32 21.62
C GLU A 140 -15.24 -3.68 21.81
N GLU A 141 -14.20 -4.20 21.16
CA GLU A 141 -12.84 -3.65 21.20
C GLU A 141 -12.67 -2.42 20.29
N LEU A 142 -13.52 -2.27 19.27
CA LEU A 142 -13.29 -1.30 18.20
C LEU A 142 -13.28 0.13 18.71
N ARG A 143 -14.24 0.54 19.56
CA ARG A 143 -14.26 1.91 20.12
C ARG A 143 -13.07 2.21 21.02
N LYS A 144 -12.58 1.21 21.77
CA LYS A 144 -11.36 1.36 22.58
C LYS A 144 -10.16 1.63 21.67
N MET A 145 -10.01 0.84 20.61
CA MET A 145 -8.92 0.99 19.65
C MET A 145 -8.98 2.32 18.87
N VAL A 146 -10.18 2.80 18.51
CA VAL A 146 -10.36 4.16 17.93
C VAL A 146 -9.86 5.23 18.90
N SER A 147 -10.27 5.15 20.17
CA SER A 147 -9.87 6.12 21.20
C SER A 147 -8.36 6.11 21.48
N SER A 148 -7.74 4.97 21.18
CA SER A 148 -6.32 4.72 21.30
C SER A 148 -5.49 5.26 20.11
N GLY A 149 -6.12 5.58 18.97
CA GLY A 149 -5.42 6.12 17.80
C GLY A 149 -5.16 5.13 16.67
N ILE A 150 -5.89 4.01 16.60
CA ILE A 150 -5.88 3.14 15.42
C ILE A 150 -6.34 3.92 14.18
N CYS A 151 -5.73 3.69 13.02
CA CYS A 151 -6.07 4.44 11.79
C CYS A 151 -7.44 4.04 11.23
N GLY A 152 -7.92 2.85 11.59
CA GLY A 152 -9.19 2.24 11.20
C GLY A 152 -9.08 0.72 11.29
N PHE A 153 -9.90 0.00 10.55
CA PHE A 153 -10.00 -1.45 10.68
C PHE A 153 -9.99 -2.18 9.34
N LYS A 154 -9.55 -3.45 9.34
CA LYS A 154 -9.61 -4.34 8.18
C LYS A 154 -10.29 -5.65 8.55
N CYS A 155 -11.10 -6.19 7.63
CA CYS A 155 -11.71 -7.50 7.73
C CYS A 155 -11.58 -8.27 6.41
N PHE A 156 -11.90 -9.57 6.46
CA PHE A 156 -11.97 -10.44 5.30
C PHE A 156 -13.36 -11.06 5.21
N LEU A 157 -13.96 -11.09 4.02
CA LEU A 157 -15.26 -11.74 3.76
C LEU A 157 -15.12 -13.20 3.30
N ILE A 158 -13.89 -13.68 3.14
CA ILE A 158 -13.50 -15.06 2.84
C ILE A 158 -12.24 -15.40 3.65
N HIS A 159 -11.89 -16.69 3.80
CA HIS A 159 -10.71 -17.11 4.57
C HIS A 159 -9.45 -16.31 4.20
N SER A 160 -8.75 -15.81 5.23
CA SER A 160 -7.68 -14.81 5.08
C SER A 160 -6.30 -15.41 4.76
N GLY A 161 -6.23 -16.73 4.63
CA GLY A 161 -5.02 -17.52 4.51
C GLY A 161 -4.37 -17.91 5.85
N VAL A 162 -4.91 -17.44 6.99
CA VAL A 162 -4.48 -17.83 8.35
C VAL A 162 -5.68 -17.95 9.28
N ASP A 163 -5.63 -18.89 10.22
CA ASP A 163 -6.74 -19.19 11.12
C ASP A 163 -6.82 -18.21 12.29
N GLU A 164 -5.71 -17.56 12.65
CA GLU A 164 -5.65 -16.55 13.70
C GLU A 164 -6.44 -15.27 13.34
N PHE A 165 -6.75 -15.08 12.05
CA PHE A 165 -7.56 -13.97 11.55
C PHE A 165 -8.74 -14.50 10.72
N PRO A 166 -9.77 -15.04 11.39
CA PRO A 166 -10.92 -15.61 10.70
C PRO A 166 -11.72 -14.55 9.94
N SER A 167 -12.37 -14.96 8.86
CA SER A 167 -13.29 -14.11 8.10
C SER A 167 -14.54 -13.80 8.89
N VAL A 168 -15.15 -12.64 8.62
CA VAL A 168 -16.40 -12.20 9.24
C VAL A 168 -17.60 -12.53 8.36
N SER A 169 -18.71 -12.87 8.99
CA SER A 169 -20.05 -12.87 8.39
C SER A 169 -20.59 -11.44 8.25
N TYR A 170 -21.62 -11.25 7.41
CA TYR A 170 -22.27 -9.93 7.28
C TYR A 170 -22.88 -9.45 8.60
N LYS A 171 -23.38 -10.35 9.44
CA LYS A 171 -23.87 -9.99 10.79
C LYS A 171 -22.76 -9.41 11.67
N GLU A 172 -21.55 -9.93 11.58
CA GLU A 172 -20.39 -9.40 12.32
C GLU A 172 -19.91 -8.07 11.74
N VAL A 173 -20.01 -7.90 10.42
CA VAL A 173 -19.77 -6.59 9.78
C VAL A 173 -20.79 -5.56 10.29
N GLU A 174 -22.07 -5.90 10.37
CA GLU A 174 -23.12 -5.02 10.91
C GLU A 174 -22.79 -4.58 12.36
N LEU A 175 -22.45 -5.53 13.23
CA LEU A 175 -22.03 -5.24 14.61
C LEU A 175 -20.80 -4.32 14.66
N ALA A 176 -19.82 -4.55 13.79
CA ALA A 176 -18.64 -3.69 13.71
C ALA A 176 -19.00 -2.29 13.22
N LEU A 177 -19.81 -2.16 12.17
CA LEU A 177 -20.24 -0.87 11.63
C LEU A 177 -21.04 -0.07 12.67
N GLN A 178 -21.92 -0.70 13.45
CA GLN A 178 -22.62 -0.06 14.58
C GLN A 178 -21.65 0.58 15.59
N GLN A 179 -20.52 -0.08 15.88
CA GLN A 179 -19.51 0.47 16.78
C GLN A 179 -18.75 1.66 16.18
N LEU A 180 -18.69 1.76 14.85
CA LEU A 180 -17.97 2.80 14.13
C LEU A 180 -18.84 4.00 13.73
N VAL A 181 -20.17 3.93 13.93
CA VAL A 181 -21.07 5.09 13.76
C VAL A 181 -20.59 6.28 14.62
N ASP A 182 -20.66 7.48 14.05
CA ASP A 182 -20.18 8.75 14.61
C ASP A 182 -18.66 8.82 14.89
N THR A 183 -17.89 7.88 14.34
CA THR A 183 -16.42 7.95 14.34
C THR A 183 -15.92 8.39 12.96
N ASN A 184 -14.70 8.93 12.91
CA ASN A 184 -13.99 9.16 11.64
C ASN A 184 -13.27 7.91 11.12
N SER A 185 -13.60 6.72 11.65
CA SER A 185 -12.95 5.46 11.28
C SER A 185 -13.32 5.03 9.86
N VAL A 186 -12.60 4.04 9.35
CA VAL A 186 -12.85 3.39 8.07
C VAL A 186 -12.73 1.88 8.26
N LEU A 187 -13.63 1.12 7.63
CA LEU A 187 -13.56 -0.34 7.56
C LEU A 187 -13.13 -0.78 6.16
N LEU A 188 -11.98 -1.44 6.07
CA LEU A 188 -11.36 -1.97 4.87
C LEU A 188 -11.78 -3.43 4.67
N PHE A 189 -12.18 -3.78 3.45
CA PHE A 189 -12.70 -5.10 3.12
C PHE A 189 -11.82 -5.78 2.08
N HIS A 190 -11.25 -6.95 2.42
CA HIS A 190 -10.93 -7.93 1.39
C HIS A 190 -12.26 -8.53 0.91
N ALA A 191 -12.75 -8.00 -0.22
CA ALA A 191 -14.08 -8.26 -0.75
C ALA A 191 -14.04 -9.36 -1.81
N GLU A 192 -13.88 -10.60 -1.36
CA GLU A 192 -14.22 -11.81 -2.13
C GLU A 192 -15.16 -12.64 -1.25
N CYS A 193 -16.14 -13.31 -1.85
CA CYS A 193 -16.99 -14.29 -1.16
C CYS A 193 -16.91 -15.65 -1.85
N ASP A 194 -17.21 -16.71 -1.10
CA ASP A 194 -17.33 -18.05 -1.68
C ASP A 194 -18.55 -18.12 -2.62
N VAL A 195 -18.36 -18.64 -3.83
CA VAL A 195 -19.42 -18.85 -4.85
C VAL A 195 -19.58 -20.34 -5.20
N GLY A 196 -19.01 -21.22 -4.38
CA GLY A 196 -18.91 -22.65 -4.65
C GLY A 196 -17.75 -23.01 -5.59
N PRO A 197 -17.58 -24.31 -5.91
CA PRO A 197 -16.54 -24.78 -6.81
C PRO A 197 -16.70 -24.20 -8.22
N THR A 198 -15.63 -23.61 -8.74
CA THR A 198 -15.57 -23.00 -10.08
C THR A 198 -14.58 -23.70 -11.01
N ILE A 199 -13.83 -24.66 -10.47
CA ILE A 199 -12.87 -25.51 -11.17
C ILE A 199 -13.12 -26.97 -10.78
N ALA A 200 -12.67 -27.90 -11.62
CA ALA A 200 -12.69 -29.34 -11.33
C ALA A 200 -11.38 -29.80 -10.69
N ASP A 201 -11.43 -30.87 -9.88
CA ASP A 201 -10.22 -31.47 -9.28
C ASP A 201 -9.21 -31.98 -10.34
N SER A 202 -9.68 -32.23 -11.57
CA SER A 202 -8.85 -32.62 -12.71
C SER A 202 -8.14 -31.47 -13.41
N ASP A 203 -8.48 -30.22 -13.08
CA ASP A 203 -7.88 -29.05 -13.73
C ASP A 203 -6.41 -28.90 -13.31
N PRO A 204 -5.50 -28.59 -14.25
CA PRO A 204 -4.06 -28.56 -13.98
C PRO A 204 -3.70 -27.40 -13.02
N PRO A 205 -3.19 -27.69 -11.80
CA PRO A 205 -2.96 -26.67 -10.78
C PRO A 205 -1.77 -25.75 -11.07
N GLU A 206 -0.89 -26.14 -11.98
CA GLU A 206 0.25 -25.35 -12.44
C GLU A 206 -0.14 -24.24 -13.43
N LYS A 207 -1.34 -24.28 -14.02
CA LYS A 207 -1.77 -23.28 -14.98
C LYS A 207 -2.32 -22.04 -14.31
N TYR A 208 -1.91 -20.87 -14.81
CA TYR A 208 -2.47 -19.62 -14.30
C TYR A 208 -3.98 -19.50 -14.56
N SER A 209 -4.46 -20.04 -15.69
CA SER A 209 -5.87 -20.05 -16.05
C SER A 209 -6.74 -20.81 -15.04
N THR A 210 -6.21 -21.90 -14.46
CA THR A 210 -6.92 -22.68 -13.42
C THR A 210 -7.09 -21.83 -12.17
N PHE A 211 -6.03 -21.16 -11.72
CA PHE A 211 -6.10 -20.25 -10.58
C PHE A 211 -7.04 -19.07 -10.83
N LEU A 212 -6.97 -18.46 -12.02
CA LEU A 212 -7.85 -17.38 -12.43
C LEU A 212 -9.33 -17.79 -12.40
N ALA A 213 -9.65 -19.01 -12.87
CA ALA A 213 -10.98 -19.59 -12.85
C ALA A 213 -11.45 -19.94 -11.43
N SER A 214 -10.54 -20.35 -10.55
CA SER A 214 -10.84 -20.67 -9.15
C SER A 214 -11.37 -19.48 -8.33
N ARG A 215 -11.09 -18.26 -8.80
CA ARG A 215 -11.54 -17.01 -8.17
C ARG A 215 -12.17 -16.07 -9.20
N PRO A 216 -13.38 -16.36 -9.72
CA PRO A 216 -13.99 -15.56 -10.78
C PRO A 216 -14.37 -14.16 -10.28
N SER A 217 -14.52 -13.19 -11.19
CA SER A 217 -14.91 -11.81 -10.86
C SER A 217 -16.20 -11.72 -10.02
N ARG A 218 -17.11 -12.69 -10.19
CA ARG A 218 -18.36 -12.80 -9.41
C ARG A 218 -18.14 -12.85 -7.89
N MET A 219 -17.01 -13.40 -7.42
CA MET A 219 -16.66 -13.39 -6.00
C MET A 219 -16.47 -11.96 -5.48
N GLU A 220 -15.84 -11.09 -6.27
CA GLU A 220 -15.65 -9.68 -5.93
C GLU A 220 -16.99 -8.92 -6.03
N GLU A 221 -17.72 -9.13 -7.12
CA GLU A 221 -19.00 -8.45 -7.39
C GLU A 221 -20.02 -8.63 -6.25
N LEU A 222 -20.27 -9.88 -5.84
CA LEU A 222 -21.24 -10.20 -4.80
C LEU A 222 -20.82 -9.64 -3.43
N ALA A 223 -19.53 -9.72 -3.10
CA ALA A 223 -19.01 -9.18 -1.86
C ALA A 223 -19.12 -7.64 -1.82
N ILE A 224 -18.75 -6.97 -2.91
CA ILE A 224 -18.81 -5.51 -3.03
C ILE A 224 -20.26 -5.01 -2.98
N GLU A 225 -21.21 -5.71 -3.60
CA GLU A 225 -22.63 -5.38 -3.53
C GLU A 225 -23.12 -5.33 -2.08
N GLN A 226 -22.75 -6.32 -1.26
CA GLN A 226 -23.12 -6.34 0.16
C GLN A 226 -22.43 -5.23 0.96
N VAL A 227 -21.15 -4.96 0.69
CA VAL A 227 -20.43 -3.84 1.32
C VAL A 227 -21.08 -2.50 0.98
N ILE A 228 -21.52 -2.28 -0.27
CA ILE A 228 -22.25 -1.07 -0.67
C ILE A 228 -23.52 -0.91 0.17
N ARG A 229 -24.34 -1.96 0.27
CA ARG A 229 -25.60 -1.92 1.03
C ARG A 229 -25.38 -1.59 2.51
N LEU A 230 -24.37 -2.22 3.12
CA LEU A 230 -24.01 -1.99 4.52
C LEU A 230 -23.45 -0.58 4.73
N CYS A 231 -22.54 -0.14 3.86
CA CYS A 231 -21.98 1.22 3.88
C CYS A 231 -23.09 2.28 3.75
N GLU A 232 -24.04 2.05 2.85
CA GLU A 232 -25.18 2.93 2.63
C GLU A 232 -26.14 2.98 3.83
N THR A 233 -26.30 1.87 4.55
CA THR A 233 -27.17 1.76 5.73
C THR A 233 -26.56 2.46 6.96
N TYR A 234 -25.30 2.16 7.28
CA TYR A 234 -24.65 2.67 8.50
C TYR A 234 -23.95 4.01 8.32
N LYS A 235 -23.75 4.47 7.07
CA LYS A 235 -23.06 5.72 6.73
C LYS A 235 -21.65 5.85 7.33
N VAL A 236 -21.00 4.70 7.59
CA VAL A 236 -19.60 4.61 8.01
C VAL A 236 -18.73 4.47 6.76
N ARG A 237 -17.54 5.08 6.77
CA ARG A 237 -16.60 4.97 5.64
C ARG A 237 -16.21 3.50 5.42
N CYS A 238 -16.44 3.00 4.22
CA CYS A 238 -16.00 1.69 3.80
C CYS A 238 -14.95 1.81 2.69
N HIS A 239 -14.04 0.86 2.64
CA HIS A 239 -13.00 0.83 1.64
C HIS A 239 -12.81 -0.57 1.06
N ILE A 240 -12.93 -0.72 -0.25
CA ILE A 240 -12.62 -1.97 -0.95
C ILE A 240 -11.13 -1.99 -1.22
N VAL A 241 -10.41 -2.92 -0.60
CA VAL A 241 -8.98 -3.10 -0.86
C VAL A 241 -8.74 -3.85 -2.17
N HIS A 242 -7.61 -3.57 -2.82
CA HIS A 242 -7.05 -4.31 -3.95
C HIS A 242 -8.08 -4.83 -4.99
N LEU A 243 -8.96 -3.95 -5.49
CA LEU A 243 -9.95 -4.31 -6.52
C LEU A 243 -9.23 -4.78 -7.79
N SER A 244 -9.60 -5.97 -8.27
CA SER A 244 -9.09 -6.55 -9.51
C SER A 244 -10.17 -6.61 -10.60
N ALA A 245 -11.41 -6.96 -10.24
CA ALA A 245 -12.50 -7.09 -11.20
C ALA A 245 -13.07 -5.74 -11.66
N SER A 246 -12.77 -5.35 -12.90
CA SER A 246 -13.34 -4.16 -13.55
C SER A 246 -14.86 -4.23 -13.72
N SER A 247 -15.45 -5.43 -13.71
CA SER A 247 -16.89 -5.65 -13.76
C SER A 247 -17.64 -5.07 -12.55
N ALA A 248 -16.96 -4.82 -11.42
CA ALA A 248 -17.56 -4.15 -10.26
C ALA A 248 -17.57 -2.61 -10.38
N LEU A 249 -16.86 -2.02 -11.35
CA LEU A 249 -16.77 -0.57 -11.50
C LEU A 249 -18.13 0.14 -11.67
N PRO A 250 -19.10 -0.38 -12.46
CA PRO A 250 -20.40 0.28 -12.62
C PRO A 250 -21.15 0.46 -11.29
N MET A 251 -21.24 -0.58 -10.46
CA MET A 251 -21.93 -0.49 -9.16
C MET A 251 -21.20 0.41 -8.16
N ILE A 252 -19.86 0.42 -8.21
CA ILE A 252 -19.03 1.32 -7.39
C ILE A 252 -19.29 2.78 -7.77
N ARG A 253 -19.28 3.10 -9.07
CA ARG A 253 -19.57 4.44 -9.59
C ARG A 253 -20.97 4.90 -9.19
N GLU A 254 -21.95 4.02 -9.33
CA GLU A 254 -23.33 4.32 -8.96
C GLU A 254 -23.45 4.64 -7.46
N ALA A 255 -22.86 3.81 -6.60
CA ALA A 255 -22.85 4.03 -5.15
C ALA A 255 -22.14 5.34 -4.77
N GLN A 256 -20.96 5.60 -5.34
CA GLN A 256 -20.23 6.86 -5.13
C GLN A 256 -21.05 8.07 -5.61
N GLY A 257 -21.73 7.96 -6.75
CA GLY A 257 -22.62 8.99 -7.29
C GLY A 257 -23.83 9.29 -6.39
N ARG A 258 -24.31 8.30 -5.63
CA ARG A 258 -25.32 8.48 -4.58
C ARG A 258 -24.76 9.05 -3.26
N GLY A 259 -23.45 9.29 -3.18
CA GLY A 259 -22.79 9.78 -1.96
C GLY A 259 -22.60 8.72 -0.88
N VAL A 260 -22.66 7.42 -1.23
CA VAL A 260 -22.26 6.35 -0.31
C VAL A 260 -20.78 6.58 0.06
N PRO A 261 -20.39 6.53 1.36
CA PRO A 261 -19.01 6.81 1.79
C PRO A 261 -18.08 5.61 1.51
N LEU A 262 -18.04 5.19 0.25
CA LEU A 262 -17.26 4.08 -0.28
C LEU A 262 -16.06 4.61 -1.06
N SER A 263 -14.88 4.11 -0.71
CA SER A 263 -13.66 4.32 -1.48
C SER A 263 -13.08 3.00 -1.95
N VAL A 264 -12.23 3.04 -2.97
CA VAL A 264 -11.64 1.84 -3.60
C VAL A 264 -10.18 2.10 -3.92
N GLU A 265 -9.34 1.10 -3.67
CA GLU A 265 -7.96 1.04 -4.17
C GLU A 265 -7.81 -0.10 -5.18
N THR A 266 -6.84 0.03 -6.07
CA THR A 266 -6.29 -1.10 -6.84
C THR A 266 -4.79 -1.21 -6.56
N CYS A 267 -4.11 -2.18 -7.17
CA CYS A 267 -2.71 -2.42 -6.92
C CYS A 267 -1.84 -2.30 -8.17
N HIS A 268 -0.56 -1.99 -7.96
CA HIS A 268 0.40 -1.88 -9.07
C HIS A 268 0.40 -3.11 -9.98
N HIS A 269 0.24 -4.32 -9.44
CA HIS A 269 0.26 -5.56 -10.22
C HIS A 269 -0.95 -5.70 -11.16
N TYR A 270 -2.15 -5.26 -10.75
CA TYR A 270 -3.32 -5.26 -11.65
C TYR A 270 -3.19 -4.23 -12.78
N LEU A 271 -2.41 -3.17 -12.54
CA LEU A 271 -2.11 -2.13 -13.52
C LEU A 271 -0.87 -2.43 -14.39
N SER A 272 -0.05 -3.42 -14.00
CA SER A 272 1.23 -3.76 -14.66
C SER A 272 1.20 -5.07 -15.44
N PHE A 273 0.37 -6.03 -15.03
CA PHE A 273 0.33 -7.37 -15.62
C PHE A 273 -1.06 -7.73 -16.11
N ALA A 274 -1.10 -8.59 -17.13
CA ALA A 274 -2.32 -9.22 -17.62
C ALA A 274 -2.18 -10.74 -17.59
N ALA A 275 -3.27 -11.45 -17.32
CA ALA A 275 -3.31 -12.90 -17.10
C ALA A 275 -2.63 -13.71 -18.21
N HIS A 276 -2.84 -13.33 -19.48
CA HIS A 276 -2.28 -14.03 -20.64
C HIS A 276 -0.76 -13.93 -20.76
N GLN A 277 -0.12 -13.05 -19.99
CA GLN A 277 1.33 -12.86 -19.96
C GLN A 277 2.00 -13.63 -18.82
N ILE A 278 1.21 -14.19 -17.90
CA ILE A 278 1.72 -14.92 -16.74
C ILE A 278 2.01 -16.36 -17.17
N PRO A 279 3.27 -16.81 -17.11
CA PRO A 279 3.59 -18.18 -17.46
C PRO A 279 2.99 -19.16 -16.45
N ASP A 280 2.73 -20.39 -16.92
CA ASP A 280 2.45 -21.51 -16.03
C ASP A 280 3.61 -21.72 -15.05
N SER A 281 3.34 -22.35 -13.90
CA SER A 281 4.32 -22.59 -12.84
C SER A 281 5.06 -21.32 -12.37
N SER A 282 4.37 -20.18 -12.30
CA SER A 282 4.93 -18.89 -11.88
C SER A 282 4.20 -18.28 -10.68
N ALA A 283 4.18 -19.01 -9.56
CA ALA A 283 3.54 -18.63 -8.30
C ALA A 283 3.96 -17.27 -7.71
N GLN A 284 5.07 -16.65 -8.17
CA GLN A 284 5.43 -15.27 -7.83
C GLN A 284 4.38 -14.24 -8.30
N TYR A 285 3.55 -14.57 -9.29
CA TYR A 285 2.40 -13.76 -9.73
C TYR A 285 1.11 -14.06 -8.97
N LYS A 286 1.07 -15.09 -8.12
CA LYS A 286 -0.13 -15.45 -7.35
C LYS A 286 -0.47 -14.35 -6.34
N CYS A 287 -1.65 -13.76 -6.47
CA CYS A 287 -2.29 -12.86 -5.50
C CYS A 287 -3.80 -13.12 -5.46
N CYS A 288 -4.46 -12.66 -4.40
CA CYS A 288 -5.91 -12.79 -4.24
C CYS A 288 -6.51 -11.39 -3.97
N PRO A 289 -7.40 -10.87 -4.83
CA PRO A 289 -7.91 -11.47 -6.08
C PRO A 289 -6.83 -11.74 -7.16
N PRO A 290 -7.09 -12.58 -8.18
CA PRO A 290 -6.10 -12.87 -9.22
C PRO A 290 -5.94 -11.70 -10.20
N ILE A 291 -4.79 -11.62 -10.88
CA ILE A 291 -4.56 -10.71 -12.02
C ILE A 291 -5.44 -11.16 -13.20
N ARG A 292 -6.21 -10.23 -13.77
CA ARG A 292 -7.17 -10.48 -14.85
C ARG A 292 -6.55 -10.18 -16.22
N ASP A 293 -7.34 -10.29 -17.29
CA ASP A 293 -6.91 -10.02 -18.66
C ASP A 293 -6.59 -8.53 -18.95
N GLN A 294 -6.17 -8.27 -20.20
CA GLN A 294 -5.76 -6.94 -20.64
C GLN A 294 -6.92 -5.95 -20.68
N ASP A 295 -8.11 -6.38 -21.12
CA ASP A 295 -9.27 -5.50 -21.22
C ASP A 295 -9.71 -5.03 -19.82
N ASN A 296 -9.69 -5.94 -18.85
CA ASN A 296 -9.88 -5.61 -17.45
C ASN A 296 -8.84 -4.59 -16.96
N GLN A 297 -7.55 -4.82 -17.27
CA GLN A 297 -6.49 -3.89 -16.90
C GLN A 297 -6.73 -2.48 -17.46
N GLU A 298 -7.11 -2.34 -18.73
CA GLU A 298 -7.39 -1.02 -19.31
C GLU A 298 -8.61 -0.34 -18.68
N LEU A 299 -9.64 -1.10 -18.33
CA LEU A 299 -10.80 -0.58 -17.58
C LEU A 299 -10.42 -0.10 -16.18
N LEU A 300 -9.52 -0.80 -15.48
CA LEU A 300 -8.98 -0.33 -14.20
C LEU A 300 -8.18 0.96 -14.37
N TRP A 301 -7.33 1.07 -15.41
CA TRP A 301 -6.64 2.32 -15.74
C TRP A 301 -7.61 3.47 -16.02
N GLY A 302 -8.72 3.21 -16.73
CA GLY A 302 -9.79 4.18 -16.94
C GLY A 302 -10.43 4.64 -15.63
N ALA A 303 -10.73 3.71 -14.72
CA ALA A 303 -11.32 3.99 -13.41
C ALA A 303 -10.38 4.73 -12.44
N VAL A 304 -9.08 4.54 -12.57
CA VAL A 304 -8.08 5.35 -11.84
C VAL A 304 -8.06 6.79 -12.39
N LYS A 305 -8.26 6.96 -13.71
CA LYS A 305 -8.24 8.28 -14.36
C LYS A 305 -9.50 9.09 -14.05
N ASP A 306 -10.66 8.44 -14.11
CA ASP A 306 -11.97 9.09 -13.88
C ASP A 306 -12.27 9.33 -12.39
N GLY A 307 -11.47 8.75 -11.48
CA GLY A 307 -11.58 8.92 -10.04
C GLY A 307 -12.51 7.91 -9.35
N THR A 308 -13.03 6.91 -10.05
CA THR A 308 -13.78 5.77 -9.47
C THR A 308 -12.92 4.96 -8.50
N ILE A 309 -11.63 4.80 -8.82
CA ILE A 309 -10.59 4.25 -7.96
C ILE A 309 -9.74 5.43 -7.47
N GLN A 310 -9.66 5.62 -6.15
CA GLN A 310 -9.01 6.79 -5.57
C GLN A 310 -7.54 6.55 -5.20
N GLN A 311 -7.12 5.29 -5.11
CA GLN A 311 -5.81 4.91 -4.58
C GLN A 311 -5.18 3.79 -5.39
N VAL A 312 -3.86 3.85 -5.52
CA VAL A 312 -3.06 2.74 -6.04
C VAL A 312 -2.04 2.36 -4.99
N VAL A 313 -2.04 1.11 -4.57
CA VAL A 313 -1.20 0.63 -3.47
C VAL A 313 -0.39 -0.61 -3.85
N SER A 314 0.53 -1.01 -2.99
CA SER A 314 1.38 -2.17 -3.22
C SER A 314 0.71 -3.53 -2.98
N ASP A 315 -0.17 -3.59 -1.98
CA ASP A 315 -0.57 -4.80 -1.25
C ASP A 315 0.62 -5.74 -0.96
N HIS A 316 1.72 -5.16 -0.47
CA HIS A 316 2.96 -5.91 -0.26
C HIS A 316 2.76 -7.04 0.76
N SER A 317 2.79 -8.27 0.24
CA SER A 317 2.52 -9.50 0.98
C SER A 317 3.61 -10.53 0.69
N PRO A 318 4.84 -10.31 1.20
CA PRO A 318 5.96 -11.20 0.96
C PRO A 318 5.76 -12.52 1.70
N CYS A 319 6.35 -13.58 1.16
CA CYS A 319 6.49 -14.87 1.83
C CYS A 319 7.92 -15.38 1.66
N THR A 320 8.30 -16.37 2.44
CA THR A 320 9.57 -17.07 2.20
C THR A 320 9.50 -17.80 0.86
N PRO A 321 10.61 -17.95 0.11
CA PRO A 321 10.58 -18.57 -1.21
C PRO A 321 10.01 -20.00 -1.24
N ASP A 322 10.22 -20.79 -0.19
CA ASP A 322 9.68 -22.15 -0.04
C ASP A 322 8.15 -22.18 -0.07
N LEU A 323 7.49 -21.15 0.44
CA LEU A 323 6.03 -21.02 0.38
C LEU A 323 5.49 -20.75 -1.03
N LYS A 324 6.35 -20.37 -1.98
CA LYS A 324 6.00 -20.34 -3.41
C LYS A 324 6.08 -21.72 -4.07
N MET A 325 6.47 -22.75 -3.32
CA MET A 325 6.62 -24.14 -3.77
C MET A 325 7.61 -24.28 -4.93
N PRO A 326 8.88 -23.87 -4.76
CA PRO A 326 9.89 -23.97 -5.80
C PRO A 326 10.01 -25.42 -6.28
N GLY A 327 9.94 -25.63 -7.59
CA GLY A 327 9.94 -26.95 -8.24
C GLY A 327 8.59 -27.34 -8.82
N THR A 328 7.48 -27.13 -8.10
CA THR A 328 6.12 -27.36 -8.63
C THR A 328 5.44 -26.06 -9.06
N MET A 329 5.60 -25.01 -8.24
CA MET A 329 5.00 -23.68 -8.41
C MET A 329 3.49 -23.76 -8.68
N ASP A 330 2.83 -24.69 -8.00
CA ASP A 330 1.39 -24.95 -8.03
C ASP A 330 0.63 -23.70 -7.56
N PHE A 331 -0.20 -23.13 -8.44
CA PHE A 331 -0.95 -21.92 -8.12
C PHE A 331 -2.09 -22.15 -7.13
N MET A 332 -2.55 -23.37 -6.90
CA MET A 332 -3.59 -23.67 -5.92
C MET A 332 -3.03 -23.73 -4.51
N GLN A 333 -1.86 -24.35 -4.34
CA GLN A 333 -1.23 -24.56 -3.03
C GLN A 333 -0.25 -23.46 -2.61
N ALA A 334 0.47 -22.83 -3.55
CA ALA A 334 1.48 -21.83 -3.21
C ALA A 334 0.89 -20.63 -2.44
N TRP A 335 1.66 -19.99 -1.59
CA TRP A 335 1.20 -18.81 -0.85
C TRP A 335 0.91 -17.64 -1.80
N GLY A 336 -0.30 -17.07 -1.67
CA GLY A 336 -0.72 -15.88 -2.41
C GLY A 336 -0.16 -14.59 -1.82
N GLY A 337 0.47 -13.76 -2.65
CA GLY A 337 1.04 -12.47 -2.25
C GLY A 337 2.18 -12.05 -3.16
N ILE A 338 2.23 -10.74 -3.45
CA ILE A 338 3.24 -10.13 -4.33
C ILE A 338 4.19 -9.24 -3.52
N ALA A 339 5.48 -9.36 -3.81
CA ALA A 339 6.54 -8.54 -3.22
C ALA A 339 6.83 -7.28 -4.06
N SER A 340 6.05 -6.22 -3.89
CA SER A 340 6.10 -4.97 -4.68
C SER A 340 6.68 -3.72 -3.98
N LEU A 341 6.93 -3.78 -2.67
CA LEU A 341 7.17 -2.61 -1.80
C LEU A 341 8.18 -1.59 -2.34
N GLN A 342 9.27 -2.08 -2.94
CA GLN A 342 10.38 -1.23 -3.34
C GLN A 342 10.13 -0.45 -4.63
N PHE A 343 9.05 -0.69 -5.38
CA PHE A 343 8.94 -0.15 -6.72
C PHE A 343 7.64 0.63 -6.96
N GLY A 344 6.88 0.97 -5.92
CA GLY A 344 5.51 1.51 -6.04
C GLY A 344 5.37 2.70 -6.99
N LEU A 345 6.08 3.79 -6.72
CA LEU A 345 6.13 4.98 -7.58
C LEU A 345 6.57 4.64 -9.02
N SER A 346 7.69 3.93 -9.18
CA SER A 346 8.22 3.55 -10.49
C SER A 346 7.25 2.66 -11.28
N LEU A 347 6.60 1.70 -10.62
CA LEU A 347 5.61 0.81 -11.23
C LEU A 347 4.38 1.59 -11.72
N PHE A 348 3.82 2.43 -10.86
CA PHE A 348 2.69 3.26 -11.25
C PHE A 348 3.08 4.19 -12.41
N TRP A 349 4.20 4.91 -12.28
CA TRP A 349 4.62 5.89 -13.27
C TRP A 349 4.93 5.28 -14.63
N SER A 350 5.52 4.08 -14.67
CA SER A 350 5.81 3.36 -15.92
C SER A 350 4.59 3.12 -16.81
N GLY A 351 3.42 2.89 -16.19
CA GLY A 351 2.15 2.75 -16.89
C GLY A 351 1.42 4.08 -17.07
N ALA A 352 1.49 4.96 -16.07
CA ALA A 352 0.74 6.21 -16.01
C ALA A 352 1.28 7.28 -16.98
N SER A 353 2.62 7.40 -17.12
CA SER A 353 3.27 8.37 -18.00
C SER A 353 2.84 8.22 -19.46
N LYS A 354 2.66 6.96 -19.89
CA LYS A 354 2.20 6.58 -21.25
C LYS A 354 0.70 6.85 -21.47
N ARG A 355 -0.06 7.04 -20.39
CA ARG A 355 -1.53 7.22 -20.40
C ARG A 355 -1.96 8.65 -20.07
N GLY A 356 -1.04 9.62 -20.16
CA GLY A 356 -1.34 11.04 -19.97
C GLY A 356 -1.66 11.42 -18.52
N TYR A 357 -1.16 10.66 -17.54
CA TYR A 357 -1.19 11.06 -16.13
C TYR A 357 -0.15 12.13 -15.84
N SER A 358 -0.51 13.07 -14.98
CA SER A 358 0.40 14.09 -14.46
C SER A 358 1.14 13.60 -13.23
N MET A 359 2.23 14.27 -12.84
CA MET A 359 2.88 14.01 -11.54
C MET A 359 1.92 14.31 -10.37
N GLN A 360 1.02 15.28 -10.53
CA GLN A 360 -0.01 15.60 -9.55
C GLN A 360 -1.00 14.43 -9.38
N ASP A 361 -1.31 13.70 -10.45
CA ASP A 361 -2.11 12.47 -10.33
C ASP A 361 -1.38 11.41 -9.50
N ALA A 362 -0.07 11.22 -9.71
CA ALA A 362 0.72 10.29 -8.90
C ALA A 362 0.71 10.69 -7.42
N VAL A 363 0.90 11.98 -7.11
CA VAL A 363 0.80 12.50 -5.73
C VAL A 363 -0.60 12.25 -5.14
N ARG A 364 -1.66 12.55 -5.88
CA ARG A 364 -3.03 12.34 -5.42
C ARG A 364 -3.31 10.87 -5.09
N LEU A 365 -2.95 9.96 -6.02
CA LEU A 365 -3.29 8.54 -5.97
C LEU A 365 -2.43 7.73 -5.00
N LEU A 366 -1.13 8.06 -4.92
CA LEU A 366 -0.15 7.32 -4.11
C LEU A 366 0.04 7.93 -2.72
N CYS A 367 -0.28 9.22 -2.53
CA CYS A 367 0.06 9.95 -1.31
C CYS A 367 -1.17 10.56 -0.61
N GLU A 368 -1.88 11.47 -1.28
CA GLU A 368 -2.92 12.29 -0.64
C GLU A 368 -4.16 11.48 -0.28
N ALA A 369 -4.68 10.68 -1.23
CA ALA A 369 -5.87 9.87 -1.00
C ALA A 369 -5.65 8.82 0.09
N PRO A 370 -4.51 8.11 0.12
CA PRO A 370 -4.23 7.19 1.21
C PRO A 370 -4.00 7.88 2.57
N ALA A 371 -3.29 9.01 2.62
CA ALA A 371 -3.19 9.80 3.85
C ALA A 371 -4.58 10.25 4.35
N SER A 372 -5.49 10.61 3.44
CA SER A 372 -6.87 10.96 3.79
C SER A 372 -7.68 9.77 4.30
N GLN A 373 -7.49 8.58 3.74
CA GLN A 373 -8.14 7.37 4.22
C GLN A 373 -7.77 7.11 5.69
N ALA A 374 -6.48 7.22 6.01
CA ALA A 374 -5.96 7.08 7.37
C ALA A 374 -6.12 8.31 8.27
N SER A 375 -6.87 9.34 7.83
CA SER A 375 -7.10 10.58 8.60
C SER A 375 -5.83 11.39 8.92
N LEU A 376 -4.79 11.28 8.09
CA LEU A 376 -3.49 11.92 8.24
C LEU A 376 -3.26 13.14 7.33
N SER A 377 -4.24 13.58 6.52
CA SER A 377 -4.10 14.73 5.62
C SER A 377 -3.75 16.06 6.30
N HIS A 378 -3.94 16.15 7.62
CA HIS A 378 -3.55 17.29 8.44
C HIS A 378 -2.05 17.35 8.74
N ARG A 379 -1.31 16.28 8.41
CA ARG A 379 0.10 16.10 8.78
C ARG A 379 0.98 15.52 7.67
N LYS A 380 0.43 14.63 6.82
CA LYS A 380 1.15 13.89 5.77
C LYS A 380 0.73 14.27 4.36
N ALA A 381 1.55 13.86 3.39
CA ALA A 381 1.27 13.92 1.95
C ALA A 381 1.00 15.32 1.39
N SER A 382 1.63 16.37 1.94
CA SER A 382 1.52 17.72 1.37
C SER A 382 2.75 18.58 1.62
N LEU A 383 3.18 19.33 0.61
CA LEU A 383 4.29 20.30 0.71
C LEU A 383 3.88 21.69 1.24
N ARG A 384 2.88 21.73 2.12
CA ARG A 384 2.36 22.97 2.72
C ARG A 384 3.07 23.31 4.04
N PRO A 385 3.21 24.60 4.39
CA PRO A 385 3.74 24.98 5.70
C PRO A 385 2.98 24.28 6.85
N GLY A 386 3.72 23.81 7.86
CA GLY A 386 3.17 23.08 9.01
C GLY A 386 3.06 21.56 8.84
N MET A 387 3.15 21.04 7.61
CA MET A 387 3.18 19.60 7.35
C MET A 387 4.54 18.99 7.69
N ASP A 388 4.57 17.67 7.92
CA ASP A 388 5.81 16.92 8.05
C ASP A 388 6.63 17.07 6.75
N ALA A 389 7.94 17.31 6.89
CA ALA A 389 8.83 17.50 5.75
C ALA A 389 9.22 16.17 5.09
N ASP A 390 8.23 15.53 4.48
CA ASP A 390 8.28 14.20 3.89
C ASP A 390 8.10 14.28 2.37
N PHE A 391 9.17 13.98 1.62
CA PHE A 391 9.14 14.03 0.16
C PHE A 391 10.28 13.25 -0.48
N VAL A 392 10.16 13.05 -1.78
CA VAL A 392 11.14 12.34 -2.59
C VAL A 392 11.71 13.26 -3.68
N ILE A 393 12.95 13.00 -4.06
CA ILE A 393 13.59 13.62 -5.21
C ILE A 393 13.80 12.50 -6.22
N TRP A 394 13.19 12.62 -7.38
CA TRP A 394 13.15 11.56 -8.40
C TRP A 394 13.15 12.16 -9.81
N ASN A 395 13.48 11.34 -10.80
CA ASN A 395 13.47 11.70 -12.20
C ASN A 395 12.40 10.90 -12.95
N PRO A 396 11.29 11.54 -13.36
CA PRO A 396 10.20 10.87 -14.07
C PRO A 396 10.57 10.41 -15.49
N GLN A 397 11.72 10.85 -16.03
CA GLN A 397 12.16 10.48 -17.38
C GLN A 397 13.23 9.39 -17.38
N GLU A 398 13.98 9.22 -16.29
CA GLU A 398 14.98 8.15 -16.20
C GLU A 398 14.32 6.79 -16.06
N SER A 399 14.85 5.82 -16.81
CA SER A 399 14.42 4.43 -16.75
C SER A 399 15.52 3.55 -16.17
N PHE A 400 15.13 2.45 -15.54
CA PHE A 400 16.04 1.44 -15.01
C PHE A 400 15.41 0.06 -15.12
N THR A 401 16.23 -0.98 -15.21
CA THR A 401 15.76 -2.37 -15.18
C THR A 401 15.85 -2.90 -13.76
N VAL A 402 14.80 -3.59 -13.31
CA VAL A 402 14.77 -4.22 -11.99
C VAL A 402 15.73 -5.40 -11.99
N GLU A 403 16.84 -5.26 -11.27
CA GLU A 403 17.84 -6.32 -11.09
C GLU A 403 17.78 -6.88 -9.66
N GLU A 404 18.23 -8.12 -9.47
CA GLU A 404 18.29 -8.75 -8.15
C GLU A 404 19.15 -7.96 -7.16
N SER A 405 20.27 -7.40 -7.63
CA SER A 405 21.16 -6.52 -6.86
C SER A 405 20.45 -5.31 -6.26
N MET A 406 19.36 -4.88 -6.89
CA MET A 406 18.57 -3.74 -6.47
C MET A 406 17.57 -4.09 -5.36
N ILE A 407 17.21 -5.36 -5.19
CA ILE A 407 16.15 -5.80 -4.29
C ILE A 407 16.68 -5.91 -2.86
N LEU A 408 16.13 -5.08 -1.98
CA LEU A 408 16.58 -4.93 -0.60
C LEU A 408 15.70 -5.66 0.42
N HIS A 409 14.53 -6.16 0.01
CA HIS A 409 13.72 -7.00 0.89
C HIS A 409 14.40 -8.36 1.10
N LYS A 410 14.39 -8.86 2.34
CA LYS A 410 15.15 -10.05 2.76
C LYS A 410 14.78 -11.34 2.02
N THR A 411 13.59 -11.41 1.41
CA THR A 411 13.17 -12.50 0.51
C THR A 411 13.78 -12.26 -0.88
N ARG A 412 15.12 -12.36 -0.98
CA ARG A 412 15.91 -12.07 -2.19
C ARG A 412 15.29 -12.68 -3.45
N ALA A 413 15.05 -11.84 -4.45
CA ALA A 413 14.70 -12.06 -5.88
C ALA A 413 13.60 -13.06 -6.28
N GLN A 414 13.43 -14.18 -5.57
CA GLN A 414 12.57 -15.30 -5.98
C GLN A 414 11.06 -15.01 -5.87
N VAL A 415 10.67 -13.84 -5.35
CA VAL A 415 9.28 -13.55 -4.97
C VAL A 415 8.70 -12.32 -5.67
N THR A 416 9.52 -11.48 -6.30
CA THR A 416 8.98 -10.32 -7.04
C THR A 416 8.68 -10.70 -8.50
N PRO A 417 7.46 -10.48 -9.00
CA PRO A 417 7.15 -10.67 -10.42
C PRO A 417 7.77 -9.59 -11.32
N TYR A 418 8.40 -8.56 -10.73
CA TYR A 418 8.94 -7.42 -11.48
C TYR A 418 10.40 -7.58 -11.89
N LEU A 419 11.07 -8.70 -11.54
CA LEU A 419 12.46 -8.92 -11.93
C LEU A 419 12.62 -8.88 -13.46
N GLY A 420 13.58 -8.11 -13.96
CA GLY A 420 13.83 -7.92 -15.39
C GLY A 420 12.93 -6.90 -16.09
N GLN A 421 11.91 -6.35 -15.41
CA GLN A 421 11.07 -5.28 -15.98
C GLN A 421 11.86 -3.97 -16.05
N THR A 422 11.68 -3.22 -17.14
CA THR A 422 12.19 -1.84 -17.25
C THR A 422 11.12 -0.88 -16.76
N LEU A 423 11.44 -0.16 -15.69
CA LEU A 423 10.59 0.85 -15.08
C LEU A 423 11.08 2.26 -15.41
N GLN A 424 10.16 3.22 -15.41
CA GLN A 424 10.40 4.64 -15.56
C GLN A 424 10.09 5.36 -14.25
N GLY A 425 10.90 6.35 -13.88
CA GLY A 425 10.70 7.15 -12.68
C GLY A 425 11.66 6.83 -11.55
N LYS A 426 12.96 7.14 -11.70
CA LYS A 426 13.96 6.75 -10.71
C LYS A 426 14.02 7.70 -9.51
N VAL A 427 13.91 7.16 -8.30
CA VAL A 427 14.11 7.90 -7.04
C VAL A 427 15.60 8.06 -6.74
N TYR A 428 16.04 9.30 -6.49
CA TYR A 428 17.40 9.62 -6.05
C TYR A 428 17.49 9.81 -4.55
N LYS A 429 16.53 10.52 -3.95
CA LYS A 429 16.55 10.81 -2.51
C LYS A 429 15.18 10.64 -1.87
N THR A 430 15.20 10.20 -0.62
CA THR A 430 14.03 10.13 0.25
C THR A 430 14.28 10.97 1.49
N VAL A 431 13.36 11.88 1.78
CA VAL A 431 13.43 12.79 2.92
C VAL A 431 12.27 12.48 3.86
N LEU A 432 12.61 12.21 5.13
CA LEU A 432 11.67 11.94 6.21
C LEU A 432 11.93 12.93 7.34
N HIS A 433 10.90 13.65 7.77
CA HIS A 433 10.99 14.72 8.77
C HIS A 433 12.13 15.70 8.48
N GLY A 434 12.40 15.97 7.19
CA GLY A 434 13.46 16.87 6.73
C GLY A 434 14.89 16.30 6.76
N GLU A 435 15.04 15.04 7.15
CA GLU A 435 16.30 14.31 7.13
C GLU A 435 16.37 13.41 5.88
N VAL A 436 17.51 13.46 5.16
CA VAL A 436 17.71 12.60 3.98
C VAL A 436 18.03 11.20 4.49
N ILE A 437 17.08 10.28 4.37
CA ILE A 437 17.24 8.89 4.85
C ILE A 437 17.82 7.96 3.80
N TYR A 438 17.70 8.33 2.53
CA TYR A 438 18.22 7.59 1.38
C TYR A 438 18.74 8.54 0.31
N GLU A 439 19.88 8.19 -0.31
CA GLU A 439 20.48 8.89 -1.44
C GLU A 439 21.27 7.90 -2.33
N ASP A 440 20.99 7.89 -3.63
CA ASP A 440 21.76 7.18 -4.68
C ASP A 440 22.15 5.74 -4.32
N GLY A 441 21.17 4.94 -3.89
CA GLY A 441 21.38 3.52 -3.56
C GLY A 441 21.82 3.27 -2.11
N LYS A 442 22.03 4.30 -1.30
CA LYS A 442 22.56 4.18 0.07
C LYS A 442 21.59 4.73 1.09
N LEU A 443 21.41 4.00 2.20
CA LEU A 443 20.84 4.59 3.41
C LEU A 443 21.88 5.50 4.06
N LEU A 444 21.45 6.67 4.50
CA LEU A 444 22.33 7.65 5.14
C LEU A 444 22.25 7.66 6.67
N HIS A 445 21.31 6.90 7.25
CA HIS A 445 21.15 6.78 8.69
C HIS A 445 21.58 5.40 9.20
N GLY A 446 22.28 5.38 10.33
CA GLY A 446 22.68 4.15 11.03
C GLY A 446 21.65 3.66 12.06
N ILE A 447 20.62 4.46 12.34
CA ILE A 447 19.57 4.16 13.31
C ILE A 447 18.17 4.48 12.74
N PRO A 448 17.10 3.80 13.19
CA PRO A 448 15.73 4.12 12.81
C PRO A 448 15.32 5.52 13.33
N ILE A 449 14.59 6.29 12.50
CA ILE A 449 14.14 7.66 12.86
C ILE A 449 12.63 7.87 12.69
N GLY A 450 11.91 6.87 12.20
CA GLY A 450 10.46 6.90 12.06
C GLY A 450 9.75 6.77 13.40
N GLY A 451 8.56 7.32 13.49
CA GLY A 451 7.68 7.23 14.66
C GLY A 451 6.29 6.73 14.32
N PHE A 452 5.47 6.57 15.35
CA PHE A 452 4.06 6.23 15.15
C PHE A 452 3.27 7.45 14.67
N LEU A 453 2.22 7.17 13.88
CA LEU A 453 1.34 8.16 13.25
C LEU A 453 0.09 8.43 14.06
#